data_AF-A0A4R2E0B9-F1
#
_entry.id   AF-A0A4R2E0B9-F1
#
_cell.length_a   1.000
_cell.length_b   1.000
_cell.length_c   1.000
_cell.angle_alpha   90.00
_cell.angle_beta   90.00
_cell.angle_gamma   90.00
#
_symmetry.space_group_name_H-M   'P 1'
#
loop_
_entity.id
_entity.type
_entity.pdbx_description
1 polymer ?
#
loop_
_entity_poly.entity_id
_entity_poly.type
_entity_poly.pdbx_seq_one_letter_code
_entity_poly.pdbx_strand_id
1 'polypeptide(L)'
;MKRGALLLVVLIAAAVAAFFIAWDGPKNPPQRTLDDSAFVLDGRSTTCTALFRKPCDYETQLEYNRRGTDLDTFVDSTDLGPWGNSLPFADAAELALQACVYSRTAGMTVLEFIELGQRAHPDAGSVELTPFWNKARQELCATPWQ
;
A
#
# COMPACT_ATOMS: atom_id res chain seq x y z
N MET A 1 -43.51 28.66 -37.52
CA MET A 1 -43.21 27.29 -37.01
C MET A 1 -41.72 26.95 -37.01
N LYS A 2 -40.93 27.25 -38.05
CA LYS A 2 -39.49 26.90 -38.11
C LYS A 2 -38.59 27.53 -37.03
N ARG A 3 -38.88 28.77 -36.59
CA ARG A 3 -38.07 29.48 -35.57
C ARG A 3 -38.25 28.93 -34.15
N GLY A 4 -39.45 28.48 -33.80
CA GLY A 4 -39.73 27.91 -32.47
C GLY A 4 -39.09 26.53 -32.28
N ALA A 5 -39.11 25.70 -33.33
CA ALA A 5 -38.44 24.40 -33.30
C ALA A 5 -36.91 24.54 -33.16
N LEU A 6 -36.32 25.57 -33.79
CA LEU A 6 -34.88 25.81 -33.72
C LEU A 6 -34.44 26.24 -32.31
N LEU A 7 -35.22 27.10 -31.65
CA LEU A 7 -34.97 27.50 -30.26
C LEU A 7 -35.08 26.32 -29.29
N LEU A 8 -36.05 25.43 -29.49
CA LEU A 8 -36.23 24.24 -28.66
C LEU A 8 -35.01 23.30 -28.77
N VAL A 9 -34.52 23.08 -29.99
CA VAL A 9 -33.35 22.21 -30.24
C VAL A 9 -32.09 22.79 -29.58
N VAL A 10 -31.89 24.11 -29.65
CA VAL A 10 -30.74 24.77 -29.02
C VAL A 10 -30.81 24.66 -27.49
N LEU A 11 -31.99 24.82 -26.89
CA LEU A 11 -32.17 24.68 -25.44
C LEU A 11 -31.93 23.24 -24.97
N ILE A 12 -32.42 22.24 -25.72
CA ILE A 12 -32.18 20.83 -25.41
C ILE A 12 -30.68 20.51 -25.54
N ALA A 13 -30.02 20.97 -26.60
CA ALA A 13 -28.59 20.76 -26.78
C ALA A 13 -27.77 21.41 -25.65
N ALA A 14 -28.14 22.62 -25.21
CA ALA A 14 -27.49 23.29 -24.09
C ALA A 14 -27.71 22.55 -22.76
N ALA A 15 -28.93 22.06 -22.50
CA ALA A 15 -29.23 21.29 -21.30
C ALA A 15 -28.47 19.95 -21.27
N VAL A 16 -28.40 19.26 -22.41
CA VAL A 16 -27.65 18.02 -22.56
C VAL A 16 -26.15 18.28 -22.37
N ALA A 17 -25.60 19.34 -22.97
CA ALA A 17 -24.20 19.70 -22.80
C ALA A 17 -23.87 20.04 -21.33
N ALA A 18 -24.72 20.84 -20.67
CA ALA A 18 -24.57 21.17 -19.25
C ALA A 18 -24.64 19.92 -18.36
N PHE A 19 -25.53 18.98 -18.69
CA PHE A 19 -25.66 17.70 -18.00
C PHE A 19 -24.42 16.82 -18.17
N PHE A 20 -23.87 16.71 -19.38
CA PHE A 20 -22.61 15.99 -19.61
C PHE A 20 -21.42 16.63 -18.89
N ILE A 21 -21.34 17.96 -18.85
CA ILE A 21 -20.29 18.68 -18.12
C ILE A 21 -20.42 18.47 -16.61
N ALA A 22 -21.65 18.46 -16.07
CA ALA A 22 -21.89 18.20 -14.66
C ALA A 22 -21.68 16.72 -14.27
N TRP A 23 -21.87 15.80 -15.22
CA TRP A 23 -21.70 14.35 -15.00
C TRP A 23 -20.25 13.90 -15.16
N ASP A 24 -19.44 14.65 -15.91
CA ASP A 24 -17.98 14.60 -15.82
C ASP A 24 -17.55 15.18 -14.45
N GLY A 25 -17.85 14.43 -13.39
CA GLY A 25 -17.27 14.65 -12.07
C GLY A 25 -15.74 14.73 -12.16
N PRO A 26 -15.06 15.33 -11.18
CA PRO A 26 -13.61 15.53 -11.25
C PRO A 26 -12.89 14.22 -11.63
N LYS A 27 -12.30 14.19 -12.82
CA LYS A 27 -11.57 13.02 -13.38
C LYS A 27 -10.39 12.60 -12.51
N ASN A 28 -10.00 13.46 -11.57
CA ASN A 28 -9.09 13.18 -10.48
C ASN A 28 -9.81 13.53 -9.17
N PRO A 29 -10.51 12.58 -8.52
CA PRO A 29 -10.83 12.78 -7.11
C PRO A 29 -9.51 13.13 -6.40
N PRO A 30 -9.47 14.11 -5.48
CA PRO A 30 -8.27 14.36 -4.70
C PRO A 30 -7.85 13.02 -4.11
N GLN A 31 -6.68 12.54 -4.53
CA GLN A 31 -6.08 11.33 -4.01
C GLN A 31 -6.12 11.51 -2.50
N ARG A 32 -6.78 10.61 -1.76
CA ARG A 32 -6.78 10.66 -0.31
C ARG A 32 -5.32 10.46 0.10
N THR A 33 -4.60 11.56 0.28
CA THR A 33 -3.18 11.53 0.67
C THR A 33 -3.15 11.07 2.11
N LEU A 34 -2.58 9.89 2.34
CA LEU A 34 -2.24 9.46 3.69
C LEU A 34 -1.19 10.42 4.25
N ASP A 35 -1.19 10.57 5.58
CA ASP A 35 -0.14 11.31 6.25
C ASP A 35 1.23 10.69 5.93
N ASP A 36 2.27 11.48 5.67
CA ASP A 36 3.62 10.96 5.50
C ASP A 36 4.32 10.95 6.86
N SER A 37 3.84 10.06 7.73
CA SER A 37 4.33 9.96 9.10
C SER A 37 5.79 9.55 9.11
N ALA A 38 6.57 10.08 10.06
CA ALA A 38 7.97 9.74 10.24
C ALA A 38 8.18 8.99 11.56
N PHE A 39 8.97 7.92 11.54
CA PHE A 39 9.32 7.13 12.72
C PHE A 39 10.82 7.04 12.88
N VAL A 40 11.29 6.81 14.11
CA VAL A 40 12.71 6.56 14.38
C VAL A 40 12.97 5.09 14.09
N LEU A 41 13.66 4.81 12.99
CA LEU A 41 14.07 3.48 12.54
C LEU A 41 15.60 3.48 12.37
N ASP A 42 16.32 2.48 12.88
CA ASP A 42 17.79 2.46 12.90
C ASP A 42 18.40 3.78 13.41
N GLY A 43 17.78 4.35 14.47
CA GLY A 43 18.19 5.61 15.09
C GLY A 43 17.95 6.88 14.27
N ARG A 44 17.25 6.80 13.13
CA ARG A 44 16.98 7.95 12.24
C ARG A 44 15.49 8.17 12.05
N SER A 45 15.06 9.43 12.16
CA SER A 45 13.72 9.82 11.75
C SER A 45 13.60 9.65 10.22
N THR A 46 12.74 8.73 9.81
CA THR A 46 12.63 8.26 8.43
C THR A 46 11.15 8.22 8.05
N THR A 47 10.81 8.57 6.80
CA THR A 47 9.47 8.39 6.21
C THR A 47 9.44 7.15 5.32
N CYS A 48 8.25 6.70 4.91
CA CYS A 48 8.12 5.51 4.06
C CYS A 48 8.94 5.64 2.76
N THR A 49 8.84 6.79 2.08
CA THR A 49 9.58 7.05 0.83
C THR A 49 11.08 7.12 1.07
N ALA A 50 11.52 7.67 2.20
CA ALA A 50 12.93 7.74 2.55
C ALA A 50 13.53 6.36 2.87
N LEU A 51 12.77 5.49 3.55
CA LEU A 51 13.18 4.14 3.91
C LEU A 51 13.43 3.28 2.66
N PHE A 52 12.44 3.22 1.76
CA PHE A 52 12.49 2.35 0.57
C PHE A 52 13.09 3.00 -0.67
N ARG A 53 13.46 4.30 -0.58
CA ARG A 53 14.03 5.10 -1.67
C ARG A 53 13.18 5.11 -2.95
N LYS A 54 11.87 4.91 -2.79
CA LYS A 54 10.86 4.90 -3.86
C LYS A 54 9.53 5.39 -3.29
N PRO A 55 8.64 5.95 -4.12
CA PRO A 55 7.30 6.30 -3.65
C PRO A 55 6.58 5.07 -3.09
N CYS A 56 6.03 5.19 -1.89
CA CYS A 56 5.19 4.16 -1.32
C CYS A 56 3.80 4.20 -1.98
N ASP A 57 3.28 3.02 -2.34
CA ASP A 57 1.87 2.92 -2.69
C ASP A 57 0.99 3.14 -1.46
N TYR A 58 -0.32 3.27 -1.70
CA TYR A 58 -1.28 3.57 -0.64
C TYR A 58 -1.27 2.53 0.50
N GLU A 59 -1.21 1.24 0.17
CA GLU A 59 -1.26 0.17 1.18
C GLU A 59 0.04 0.10 2.00
N THR A 60 1.18 0.29 1.34
CA THR A 60 2.50 0.32 2.00
C THR A 60 2.60 1.53 2.93
N GLN A 61 2.19 2.72 2.48
CA GLN A 61 2.14 3.90 3.33
C GLN A 61 1.17 3.71 4.51
N LEU A 62 0.02 3.08 4.27
CA LEU A 62 -0.96 2.83 5.31
C LEU A 62 -0.43 1.91 6.40
N GLU A 63 0.21 0.80 6.03
CA GLU A 63 0.81 -0.11 7.01
C GLU A 63 2.05 0.51 7.66
N TYR A 64 2.86 1.28 6.92
CA TYR A 64 3.96 2.04 7.50
C TYR A 64 3.47 2.99 8.60
N ASN A 65 2.43 3.78 8.35
CA ASN A 65 1.85 4.69 9.34
C ASN A 65 1.27 3.96 10.56
N ARG A 66 0.75 2.75 10.37
CA ARG A 66 0.16 1.95 11.46
C ARG A 66 1.20 1.24 12.31
N ARG A 67 2.31 0.83 11.69
CA ARG A 67 3.27 -0.13 12.25
C ARG A 67 4.66 0.45 12.46
N GLY A 68 4.93 1.66 11.98
CA GLY A 68 6.26 2.26 11.98
C GLY A 68 6.89 2.37 13.37
N THR A 69 6.09 2.53 14.43
CA THR A 69 6.58 2.50 15.81
C THR A 69 7.16 1.14 16.22
N ASP A 70 6.55 0.05 15.75
CA ASP A 70 6.92 -1.32 16.14
C ASP A 70 7.89 -1.97 15.13
N LEU A 71 8.05 -1.36 13.96
CA LEU A 71 8.79 -1.92 12.82
C LEU A 71 10.28 -2.11 13.13
N ASP A 72 10.91 -1.15 13.82
CA ASP A 72 12.31 -1.22 14.23
C ASP A 72 12.56 -2.44 15.13
N THR A 73 11.76 -2.54 16.19
CA THR A 73 11.85 -3.66 17.14
C THR A 73 11.52 -4.99 16.48
N PHE A 74 10.53 -5.05 15.59
CA PHE A 74 10.20 -6.28 14.88
C PHE A 74 11.37 -6.77 14.02
N VAL A 75 11.94 -5.91 13.18
CA VAL A 75 13.06 -6.32 12.30
C VAL A 75 14.29 -6.73 13.10
N ASP A 76 14.58 -6.04 14.21
CA ASP A 76 15.79 -6.30 14.99
C ASP A 76 15.68 -7.50 15.95
N SER A 77 14.48 -7.81 16.45
CA SER A 77 14.29 -8.80 17.52
C SER A 77 13.62 -10.10 17.08
N THR A 78 12.90 -10.09 15.96
CA THR A 78 12.21 -11.27 15.45
C THR A 78 13.19 -12.13 14.65
N ASP A 79 13.22 -13.44 14.92
CA ASP A 79 13.95 -14.38 14.08
C ASP A 79 13.22 -14.59 12.74
N LEU A 80 13.78 -14.01 11.67
CA LEU A 80 13.31 -14.12 10.28
C LEU A 80 14.08 -15.20 9.51
N GLY A 81 14.85 -16.03 10.23
CA GLY A 81 15.72 -17.06 9.66
C GLY A 81 17.04 -16.50 9.13
N PRO A 82 18.02 -17.37 8.80
CA PRO A 82 19.37 -16.93 8.44
C PRO A 82 19.42 -15.97 7.25
N TRP A 83 18.58 -16.19 6.24
CA TRP A 83 18.50 -15.31 5.07
C TRP A 83 17.86 -13.96 5.44
N GLY A 84 16.70 -13.97 6.10
CA GLY A 84 15.99 -12.75 6.49
C GLY A 84 16.81 -11.87 7.45
N ASN A 85 17.49 -12.48 8.43
CA ASN A 85 18.36 -11.79 9.39
C ASN A 85 19.64 -11.21 8.75
N SER A 86 19.98 -11.62 7.52
CA SER A 86 21.13 -11.10 6.78
C SER A 86 20.79 -9.91 5.87
N LEU A 87 19.50 -9.63 5.67
CA LEU A 87 19.04 -8.56 4.81
C LEU A 87 19.35 -7.17 5.41
N PRO A 88 19.57 -6.16 4.55
CA PRO A 88 19.49 -4.77 4.98
C PRO A 88 18.14 -4.49 5.65
N PHE A 89 18.15 -3.65 6.71
CA PHE A 89 16.95 -3.30 7.46
C PHE A 89 15.77 -2.89 6.56
N ALA A 90 16.02 -2.05 5.55
CA ALA A 90 14.99 -1.58 4.63
C ALA A 90 14.32 -2.72 3.85
N ASP A 91 15.07 -3.73 3.43
CA ASP A 91 14.55 -4.87 2.67
C ASP A 91 13.71 -5.78 3.58
N ALA A 92 14.20 -6.04 4.79
CA ALA A 92 13.47 -6.81 5.80
C ALA A 92 12.17 -6.09 6.22
N ALA A 93 12.24 -4.77 6.44
CA ALA A 93 11.09 -3.94 6.76
C ALA A 93 10.05 -3.93 5.63
N GLU A 94 10.50 -3.87 4.37
CA GLU A 94 9.61 -3.91 3.21
C GLU A 94 8.82 -5.23 3.16
N LEU A 95 9.53 -6.37 3.28
CA LEU A 95 8.91 -7.69 3.29
C LEU A 95 7.94 -7.87 4.47
N ALA A 96 8.27 -7.32 5.65
CA ALA A 96 7.40 -7.37 6.82
C ALA A 96 6.10 -6.58 6.61
N LEU A 97 6.18 -5.36 6.07
CA LEU A 97 5.00 -4.55 5.78
C LEU A 97 4.16 -5.17 4.65
N GLN A 98 4.79 -5.72 3.61
CA GLN A 98 4.09 -6.43 2.54
C GLN A 98 3.37 -7.67 3.04
N ALA A 99 3.97 -8.43 3.96
CA ALA A 99 3.29 -9.53 4.64
C ALA A 99 2.05 -9.06 5.40
N CYS A 100 2.09 -7.88 6.02
CA CYS A 100 0.94 -7.28 6.68
C CYS A 100 -0.16 -6.86 5.71
N VAL A 101 0.19 -6.23 4.58
CA VAL A 101 -0.76 -5.89 3.52
C VAL A 101 -1.45 -7.14 2.98
N TYR A 102 -0.67 -8.14 2.56
CA TYR A 102 -1.20 -9.35 1.93
C TYR A 102 -2.02 -10.19 2.91
N SER A 103 -1.58 -10.33 4.16
CA SER A 103 -2.32 -11.13 5.15
C SER A 103 -3.68 -10.56 5.54
N ARG A 104 -3.92 -9.26 5.29
CA ARG A 104 -5.19 -8.58 5.56
C ARG A 104 -6.04 -8.41 4.30
N THR A 105 -5.49 -8.69 3.14
CA THR A 105 -6.20 -8.57 1.86
C THR A 105 -7.01 -9.83 1.60
N ALA A 106 -8.32 -9.66 1.41
CA ALA A 106 -9.21 -10.78 1.13
C ALA A 106 -8.81 -11.52 -0.15
N GLY A 107 -8.68 -12.84 -0.05
CA GLY A 107 -8.28 -13.70 -1.17
C GLY A 107 -6.77 -13.82 -1.39
N MET A 108 -5.94 -13.07 -0.67
CA MET A 108 -4.50 -13.24 -0.70
C MET A 108 -4.05 -14.31 0.30
N THR A 109 -3.03 -15.07 -0.09
CA THR A 109 -2.42 -16.12 0.72
C THR A 109 -0.91 -15.92 0.81
N VAL A 110 -0.23 -16.84 1.48
CA VAL A 110 1.24 -16.88 1.54
C VAL A 110 1.86 -17.05 0.16
N LEU A 111 1.17 -17.67 -0.79
CA LEU A 111 1.71 -17.92 -2.14
C LEU A 111 1.88 -16.61 -2.92
N GLU A 112 0.88 -15.73 -2.88
CA GLU A 112 0.95 -14.44 -3.56
C GLU A 112 1.99 -13.52 -2.90
N PHE A 113 2.19 -13.65 -1.59
CA PHE A 113 3.29 -12.98 -0.89
C PHE A 113 4.66 -13.52 -1.33
N ILE A 114 4.82 -14.85 -1.43
CA ILE A 114 6.07 -15.46 -1.91
C ILE A 114 6.37 -15.01 -3.34
N GLU A 115 5.38 -15.01 -4.24
CA GLU A 115 5.56 -14.56 -5.62
C GLU A 115 5.99 -13.08 -5.68
N LEU A 116 5.43 -12.23 -4.81
CA LEU A 116 5.87 -10.84 -4.69
C LEU A 116 7.31 -10.74 -4.17
N GLY A 117 7.64 -11.45 -3.08
CA GLY A 117 8.99 -11.46 -2.51
C GLY A 117 10.04 -11.93 -3.51
N GLN A 118 9.73 -12.95 -4.32
CA GLN A 118 10.62 -13.47 -5.37
C GLN A 118 10.87 -12.48 -6.50
N ARG A 119 9.93 -11.58 -6.80
CA ARG A 119 10.15 -10.52 -7.79
C ARG A 119 11.16 -9.47 -7.30
N ALA A 120 11.17 -9.19 -5.99
CA ALA A 120 12.10 -8.26 -5.36
C ALA A 120 13.45 -8.91 -5.02
N HIS A 121 13.42 -10.18 -4.60
CA HIS A 121 14.56 -10.99 -4.19
C HIS A 121 14.56 -12.34 -4.94
N PRO A 122 15.07 -12.39 -6.19
CA PRO A 122 15.02 -13.59 -7.02
C PRO A 122 15.80 -14.79 -6.48
N ASP A 123 16.71 -14.56 -5.53
CA ASP A 123 17.48 -15.57 -4.82
C ASP A 123 16.71 -16.21 -3.64
N ALA A 124 15.58 -15.63 -3.23
CA ALA A 124 14.79 -16.11 -2.10
C ALA A 124 13.75 -17.17 -2.54
N GLY A 125 13.68 -18.28 -1.80
CA GLY A 125 12.65 -19.29 -1.94
C GLY A 125 11.50 -19.12 -0.96
N SER A 126 10.57 -20.07 -0.99
CA SER A 126 9.47 -20.12 -0.02
C SER A 126 9.98 -20.29 1.42
N VAL A 127 11.09 -21.00 1.62
CA VAL A 127 11.69 -21.24 2.95
C VAL A 127 12.19 -19.93 3.56
N GLU A 128 12.77 -19.06 2.74
CA GLU A 128 13.32 -17.78 3.15
C GLU A 128 12.23 -16.72 3.40
N LEU A 129 11.15 -16.75 2.61
CA LEU A 129 10.08 -15.75 2.68
C LEU A 129 8.99 -16.09 3.71
N THR A 130 8.68 -17.37 3.93
CA THR A 130 7.61 -17.79 4.86
C THR A 130 7.79 -17.27 6.30
N PRO A 131 9.01 -17.15 6.87
CA PRO A 131 9.23 -16.51 8.17
C PRO A 131 8.63 -15.11 8.26
N PHE A 132 8.83 -14.24 7.26
CA PHE A 132 8.23 -12.90 7.21
C PHE A 132 6.71 -12.95 7.30
N TRP A 133 6.08 -13.80 6.48
CA TRP A 133 4.63 -13.99 6.48
C TRP A 133 4.10 -14.40 7.86
N ASN A 134 4.70 -15.42 8.46
CA ASN A 134 4.24 -15.97 9.72
C ASN A 134 4.44 -14.99 10.86
N LYS A 135 5.64 -14.40 10.97
CA LYS A 135 6.01 -13.51 12.06
C LYS A 135 5.28 -12.19 11.99
N ALA A 136 5.18 -11.57 10.82
CA ALA A 136 4.44 -10.33 10.67
C ALA A 136 2.98 -10.48 11.12
N ARG A 137 2.32 -11.58 10.73
CA ARG A 137 0.94 -11.88 11.14
C ARG A 137 0.76 -12.13 12.64
N GLN A 138 1.75 -12.75 13.27
CA GLN A 138 1.71 -13.12 14.68
C GLN A 138 2.05 -11.94 15.60
N GLU A 139 2.97 -11.09 15.17
CA GLU A 139 3.63 -10.11 16.04
C GLU A 139 3.36 -8.67 15.55
N LEU A 140 3.69 -8.33 14.30
CA LEU A 140 3.63 -6.95 13.79
C LEU A 140 2.20 -6.45 13.51
N CYS A 141 1.42 -7.25 12.79
CA CYS A 141 0.07 -6.90 12.34
C CYS A 141 -0.99 -7.91 12.79
N ALA A 142 -0.75 -8.51 13.96
CA ALA A 142 -1.77 -9.25 14.68
C ALA A 142 -3.08 -8.45 14.69
N THR A 143 -4.16 -9.12 14.29
CA THR A 143 -5.50 -8.56 14.46
C THR A 143 -5.88 -8.70 15.93
N PRO A 144 -6.28 -7.62 16.63
CA PRO A 144 -6.92 -7.80 17.92
C PRO A 144 -8.17 -8.65 17.66
N TRP A 145 -8.29 -9.75 18.40
CA TRP A 145 -9.38 -10.72 18.34
C TRP A 145 -10.73 -10.02 18.11
N GLN A 146 -11.42 -10.36 17.03
CA GLN A 146 -12.86 -10.09 16.85
C GLN A 146 -13.66 -11.16 17.59
#